data_AF-A0AAJ4WDS2-F1
#
_entry.id   AF-A0AAJ4WDS2-F1
#
_cell.length_a   1.000
_cell.length_b   1.000
_cell.length_c   1.000
_cell.angle_alpha   90.00
_cell.angle_beta   90.00
_cell.angle_gamma   90.00
#
_symmetry.space_group_name_H-M   'P 1'
#
loop_
_entity.id
_entity.type
_entity.pdbx_description
1 polymer ?
#
loop_
_entity_poly.entity_id
_entity_poly.type
_entity_poly.pdbx_seq_one_letter_code
_entity_poly.pdbx_strand_id
1 'polypeptide(L)'
;LKNDFSVRDSQNNRVSGNGSSDGVSFSLETGQKLSLGQQGNGFYIEPQAQLSYSHQDATRVNASNGLKVDLGSYESLIGRGSAVVGYELQQGDNSLNVYLKTGYLREFSGDTDYRLNGSPESHSFKGGWWNNGVGVSAQMNQQHTLYLDLDTSTGNKFNQRQINAGYRFSF
;
A
#
# COMPACT_ATOMS: atom_id res chain seq x y z
N LEU A 1 8.56 -12.08 -4.03
CA LEU A 1 7.42 -12.50 -3.16
C LEU A 1 7.21 -14.01 -3.24
N LYS A 2 6.84 -14.67 -2.14
CA LYS A 2 6.37 -16.06 -2.15
C LYS A 2 4.84 -16.04 -2.03
N ASN A 3 4.14 -16.49 -3.06
CA ASN A 3 2.69 -16.65 -3.03
C ASN A 3 2.38 -18.16 -3.02
N ASP A 4 1.79 -18.62 -1.93
CA ASP A 4 1.27 -19.98 -1.80
C ASP A 4 -0.25 -19.95 -2.01
N PHE A 5 -0.72 -20.58 -3.08
CA PHE A 5 -2.16 -20.77 -3.30
C PHE A 5 -2.50 -22.26 -3.21
N SER A 6 -3.52 -22.57 -2.40
CA SER A 6 -4.16 -23.89 -2.32
C SER A 6 -5.56 -23.76 -2.89
N VAL A 7 -5.76 -24.21 -4.12
CA VAL A 7 -7.09 -24.21 -4.77
C VAL A 7 -7.54 -25.66 -4.95
N ARG A 8 -8.85 -25.91 -4.88
CA ARG A 8 -9.44 -27.21 -5.22
C ARG A 8 -10.02 -27.13 -6.63
N ASP A 9 -9.67 -28.07 -7.49
CA ASP A 9 -10.23 -28.20 -8.84
C ASP A 9 -11.68 -28.74 -8.79
N SER A 10 -12.43 -28.58 -9.88
CA SER A 10 -13.76 -29.12 -10.20
C SER A 10 -13.94 -30.62 -9.98
N GLN A 11 -12.85 -31.39 -9.83
CA GLN A 11 -12.83 -32.80 -9.45
C GLN A 11 -12.45 -33.04 -7.97
N ASN A 12 -12.49 -32.00 -7.13
CA ASN A 12 -12.17 -31.99 -5.69
C ASN A 12 -10.73 -32.38 -5.32
N ASN A 13 -9.79 -32.28 -6.26
CA ASN A 13 -8.36 -32.51 -6.02
C ASN A 13 -7.67 -31.25 -5.51
N ARG A 14 -6.76 -31.41 -4.54
CA ARG A 14 -5.99 -30.32 -3.93
C ARG A 14 -4.84 -29.94 -4.87
N VAL A 15 -4.90 -28.76 -5.47
CA VAL A 15 -3.87 -28.23 -6.37
C VAL A 15 -3.09 -27.17 -5.61
N SER A 16 -1.81 -27.47 -5.35
CA SER A 16 -0.84 -26.54 -4.77
C SER A 16 0.14 -26.11 -5.86
N GLY A 17 0.33 -24.80 -6.01
CA GLY A 17 1.34 -24.23 -6.89
C GLY A 17 2.29 -23.34 -6.08
N ASN A 18 3.58 -23.55 -6.22
CA ASN A 18 4.62 -22.67 -5.66
C ASN A 18 5.12 -21.75 -6.78
N GLY A 19 4.84 -20.46 -6.66
CA GLY A 19 5.39 -19.42 -7.53
C GLY A 19 6.32 -18.50 -6.74
N SER A 20 7.59 -18.46 -7.12
CA SER A 20 8.53 -17.41 -6.71
C SER A 20 8.62 -16.40 -7.83
N SER A 21 8.28 -15.15 -7.54
CA SER A 21 8.46 -14.05 -8.48
C SER A 21 9.35 -13.00 -7.85
N ASP A 22 10.39 -12.64 -8.58
CA ASP A 22 11.29 -11.55 -8.27
C ASP A 22 10.77 -10.28 -8.93
N GLY A 23 11.00 -9.15 -8.28
CA GLY A 23 10.53 -7.87 -8.75
C GLY A 23 11.29 -6.75 -8.08
N VAL A 24 11.36 -5.64 -8.79
CA VAL A 24 12.00 -4.41 -8.35
C VAL A 24 10.95 -3.31 -8.30
N SER A 25 11.04 -2.45 -7.29
CA SER A 25 10.19 -1.28 -7.20
C SER A 25 11.02 -0.04 -6.89
N PHE A 26 10.63 1.05 -7.51
CA PHE A 26 11.18 2.37 -7.35
C PHE A 26 10.03 3.30 -6.95
N SER A 27 10.22 4.09 -5.91
CA SER A 27 9.24 5.10 -5.52
C SER A 27 9.90 6.44 -5.27
N LEU A 28 9.17 7.48 -5.65
CA LEU A 28 9.49 8.88 -5.39
C LEU A 28 8.35 9.46 -4.58
N GLU A 29 8.65 10.07 -3.44
CA GLU A 29 7.68 10.76 -2.60
C GLU A 29 8.14 12.19 -2.34
N THR A 30 7.19 13.11 -2.40
CA THR A 30 7.37 14.50 -2.01
C THR A 30 6.21 14.93 -1.13
N GLY A 31 6.50 15.70 -0.10
CA GLY A 31 5.50 16.22 0.81
C GLY A 31 6.04 17.41 1.57
N GLN A 32 5.17 18.39 1.85
CA GLN A 32 5.57 19.58 2.60
C GLN A 32 4.54 19.87 3.68
N LYS A 33 5.00 19.89 4.93
CA LYS A 33 4.16 20.24 6.06
C LYS A 33 4.02 21.75 6.19
N LEU A 34 2.77 22.22 6.18
CA LEU A 34 2.39 23.62 6.29
C LEU A 34 1.65 23.81 7.62
N SER A 35 2.34 24.39 8.61
CA SER A 35 1.73 24.76 9.88
C SER A 35 0.85 26.01 9.70
N LEU A 36 -0.42 25.90 10.06
CA LEU A 36 -1.41 26.98 9.98
C LEU A 36 -1.50 27.79 11.28
N GLY A 37 -0.82 27.35 12.35
CA GLY A 37 -0.76 28.00 13.66
C GLY A 37 0.66 28.15 14.18
N GLN A 38 0.83 28.22 15.51
CA GLN A 38 2.15 28.21 16.13
C GLN A 38 2.85 26.87 15.85
N GLN A 39 4.14 26.93 15.53
CA GLN A 39 4.98 25.74 15.38
C GLN A 39 4.95 24.92 16.68
N GLY A 40 4.58 23.64 16.60
CA GLY A 40 4.46 22.73 17.75
C GLY A 40 3.10 22.74 18.46
N ASN A 41 2.26 23.76 18.25
CA ASN A 41 0.97 23.90 18.93
C ASN A 41 -0.10 24.45 17.96
N GLY A 42 -0.58 23.61 17.05
CA GLY A 42 -1.51 24.08 16.04
C GLY A 42 -1.89 23.05 14.97
N PHE A 43 -2.82 23.48 14.12
CA PHE A 43 -3.19 22.72 12.93
C PHE A 43 -2.08 22.78 11.89
N TYR A 44 -1.89 21.69 11.17
CA TYR A 44 -1.06 21.62 9.99
C TYR A 44 -1.79 20.90 8.87
N ILE A 45 -1.39 21.23 7.65
CA ILE A 45 -1.74 20.48 6.45
C ILE A 45 -0.46 20.08 5.74
N GLU A 46 -0.37 18.82 5.33
CA GLU A 46 0.77 18.27 4.61
C GLU A 46 0.27 17.65 3.31
N PRO A 47 0.25 18.40 2.20
CA PRO A 47 0.11 17.80 0.88
C PRO A 47 1.28 16.87 0.60
N GLN A 48 0.96 15.71 0.02
CA GLN A 48 1.89 14.64 -0.31
C GLN A 48 1.57 14.13 -1.71
N ALA A 49 2.61 13.84 -2.48
CA ALA A 49 2.51 13.18 -3.76
C ALA A 49 3.56 12.08 -3.82
N GLN A 50 3.17 10.91 -4.30
CA GLN A 50 4.06 9.78 -4.49
C GLN A 50 3.86 9.18 -5.88
N LEU A 51 4.94 8.76 -6.50
CA LEU A 51 4.95 7.99 -7.73
C LEU A 51 5.75 6.72 -7.48
N SER A 52 5.12 5.57 -7.68
CA SER A 52 5.72 4.26 -7.49
C SER A 52 5.68 3.51 -8.82
N TYR A 53 6.85 3.12 -9.33
CA TYR A 53 7.00 2.20 -10.44
C TYR A 53 7.46 0.86 -9.89
N SER A 54 6.85 -0.23 -10.34
CA SER A 54 7.32 -1.57 -10.03
C SER A 54 7.31 -2.42 -11.28
N HIS A 55 8.36 -3.20 -11.42
CA HIS A 55 8.53 -4.18 -12.49
C HIS A 55 8.67 -5.55 -11.82
N GLN A 56 7.81 -6.47 -12.20
CA GLN A 56 7.84 -7.84 -11.72
C GLN A 56 8.19 -8.78 -12.87
N ASP A 57 9.25 -9.54 -12.70
CA ASP A 57 9.77 -10.44 -13.72
C ASP A 57 8.81 -11.62 -13.98
N ALA A 58 8.73 -12.03 -15.25
CA ALA A 58 7.89 -13.13 -15.70
C ALA A 58 8.17 -14.40 -14.89
N THR A 59 7.13 -15.00 -14.33
CA THR A 59 7.26 -16.19 -13.48
C THR A 59 6.55 -17.38 -14.09
N ARG A 60 7.29 -18.48 -14.22
CA ARG A 60 6.74 -19.78 -14.61
C ARG A 60 6.30 -20.50 -13.35
N VAL A 61 4.99 -20.61 -13.14
CA VAL A 61 4.44 -21.46 -12.08
C VAL A 61 4.19 -22.84 -12.67
N ASN A 62 4.97 -23.83 -12.23
CA ASN A 62 4.71 -25.23 -12.52
C ASN A 62 3.82 -25.80 -11.39
N ALA A 63 2.54 -26.04 -11.68
CA ALA A 63 1.65 -26.72 -10.75
C ALA A 63 1.85 -28.26 -10.86
N SER A 64 1.67 -28.96 -9.73
CA SER A 64 1.92 -30.41 -9.60
C SER A 64 1.01 -31.31 -10.44
N ASN A 65 0.00 -30.75 -11.10
CA ASN A 65 -0.88 -31.44 -12.05
C ASN A 65 -0.42 -31.28 -13.53
N GLY A 66 0.74 -30.68 -13.78
CA GLY A 66 1.26 -30.43 -15.13
C GLY A 66 0.80 -29.10 -15.75
N LEU A 67 0.04 -28.28 -15.02
CA LEU A 67 -0.36 -26.95 -15.46
C LEU A 67 0.84 -26.00 -15.42
N LYS A 68 1.25 -25.51 -16.59
CA LYS A 68 2.25 -24.44 -16.74
C LYS A 68 1.51 -23.11 -16.87
N VAL A 69 1.67 -22.25 -15.88
CA VAL A 69 1.16 -20.88 -15.94
C VAL A 69 2.35 -19.97 -16.19
N ASP A 70 2.51 -19.52 -17.43
CA ASP A 70 3.47 -18.48 -17.79
C ASP A 70 2.81 -17.11 -17.49
N LEU A 71 3.16 -16.52 -16.35
CA LEU A 71 2.78 -15.14 -16.03
C LEU A 71 3.77 -14.22 -16.76
N GLY A 72 3.28 -13.39 -17.68
CA GLY A 72 4.09 -12.38 -18.37
C GLY A 72 4.67 -11.34 -17.40
N SER A 73 5.65 -10.57 -17.85
CA SER A 73 6.20 -9.43 -17.08
C SER A 73 5.08 -8.44 -16.74
N TYR A 74 4.98 -8.06 -15.48
CA TYR A 74 3.98 -7.09 -15.01
C TYR A 74 4.66 -5.78 -14.64
N GLU A 75 4.21 -4.70 -15.26
CA GLU A 75 4.63 -3.35 -14.92
C GLU A 75 3.47 -2.64 -14.23
N SER A 76 3.75 -2.00 -13.10
CA SER A 76 2.77 -1.16 -12.42
C SER A 76 3.35 0.22 -12.18
N LEU A 77 2.61 1.24 -12.59
CA LEU A 77 2.91 2.63 -12.32
C LEU A 77 1.73 3.21 -11.54
N ILE A 78 1.95 3.47 -10.26
CA ILE A 78 0.95 3.99 -9.34
C ILE A 78 1.33 5.42 -8.96
N GLY A 79 0.44 6.37 -9.23
CA GLY A 79 0.52 7.70 -8.66
C GLY A 79 -0.43 7.83 -7.47
N ARG A 80 0.03 8.50 -6.42
CA ARG A 80 -0.73 8.81 -5.22
C ARG A 80 -0.67 10.30 -4.96
N GLY A 81 -1.82 10.93 -4.78
CA GLY A 81 -1.94 12.26 -4.19
C GLY A 81 -2.67 12.16 -2.87
N SER A 82 -2.03 12.56 -1.77
CA SER A 82 -2.62 12.56 -0.44
C SER A 82 -2.44 13.91 0.26
N ALA A 83 -3.25 14.14 1.27
CA ALA A 83 -3.08 15.23 2.22
C ALA A 83 -3.27 14.68 3.62
N VAL A 84 -2.41 15.14 4.53
CA VAL A 84 -2.55 14.88 5.96
C VAL A 84 -2.95 16.18 6.63
N VAL A 85 -4.04 16.17 7.36
CA VAL A 85 -4.45 17.29 8.20
C VAL A 85 -4.35 16.83 9.63
N GLY A 86 -3.57 17.53 10.46
CA GLY A 86 -3.40 17.13 11.84
C GLY A 86 -3.29 18.32 12.77
N TYR A 87 -3.26 17.99 14.06
CA TYR A 87 -3.12 18.93 15.14
C TYR A 87 -2.04 18.44 16.08
N GLU A 88 -1.04 19.29 16.30
CA GLU A 88 0.08 19.01 17.19
C GLU A 88 -0.04 19.80 18.48
N LEU A 89 0.29 19.14 19.58
CA LEU A 89 0.37 19.69 20.92
C LEU A 89 1.72 19.32 21.50
N GLN A 90 2.60 20.30 21.64
CA GLN A 90 3.85 20.16 22.35
C GLN A 90 3.71 20.74 23.76
N GLN A 91 4.07 19.95 24.77
CA GLN A 91 4.06 20.34 26.18
C GLN A 91 5.34 19.84 26.86
N GLY A 92 6.34 20.72 26.94
CA GLY A 92 7.67 20.36 27.42
C GLY A 92 8.29 19.27 26.54
N ASP A 93 8.68 18.15 27.14
CA ASP A 93 9.29 17.00 26.46
C ASP A 93 8.28 16.01 25.85
N ASN A 94 6.99 16.31 25.98
CA ASN A 94 5.91 15.49 25.45
C ASN A 94 5.29 16.15 24.22
N SER A 95 4.97 15.35 23.20
CA SER A 95 4.18 15.80 22.06
C SER A 95 3.04 14.82 21.78
N LEU A 96 1.89 15.37 21.43
CA LEU A 96 0.74 14.62 20.95
C LEU A 96 0.38 15.14 19.56
N ASN A 97 0.21 14.25 18.61
CA ASN A 97 -0.25 14.59 17.27
C ASN A 97 -1.43 13.69 16.92
N VAL A 98 -2.56 14.31 16.57
CA VAL A 98 -3.74 13.63 16.01
C VAL A 98 -3.88 14.08 14.57
N TYR A 99 -3.99 13.15 13.64
CA TYR A 99 -4.05 13.45 12.22
C TYR A 99 -5.06 12.60 11.47
N LEU A 100 -5.55 13.17 10.38
CA LEU A 100 -6.38 12.52 9.38
C LEU A 100 -5.61 12.53 8.06
N LYS A 101 -5.59 11.38 7.41
CA LYS A 101 -4.97 11.16 6.11
C LYS A 101 -6.08 10.93 5.10
N THR A 102 -6.05 11.61 3.97
CA THR A 102 -6.92 11.30 2.84
C THR A 102 -6.13 11.39 1.56
N GLY A 103 -6.33 10.45 0.65
CA GLY A 103 -5.61 10.44 -0.60
C GLY A 103 -6.25 9.57 -1.65
N TYR A 104 -5.94 9.88 -2.89
CA TYR A 104 -6.36 9.13 -4.05
C TYR A 104 -5.14 8.51 -4.71
N LEU A 105 -5.24 7.21 -4.96
CA LEU A 105 -4.26 6.45 -5.71
C LEU A 105 -4.86 6.10 -7.06
N ARG A 106 -4.01 6.11 -8.08
CA ARG A 106 -4.37 5.69 -9.43
C ARG A 106 -3.28 4.84 -10.02
N GLU A 107 -3.67 3.68 -10.51
CA GLU A 107 -2.80 2.83 -11.31
C GLU A 107 -2.95 3.19 -12.80
N PHE A 108 -1.84 3.65 -13.39
CA PHE A 108 -1.76 4.15 -14.76
C PHE A 108 -1.39 3.04 -15.76
N SER A 109 -0.46 2.16 -15.37
CA SER A 109 0.11 1.13 -16.25
C SER A 109 -0.24 -0.31 -15.87
N GLY A 110 -1.36 -0.54 -15.17
CA GLY A 110 -1.82 -1.89 -14.81
C GLY A 110 -2.48 -2.67 -15.97
N ASP A 111 -1.93 -2.59 -17.18
CA ASP A 111 -2.30 -3.53 -18.24
C ASP A 111 -1.54 -4.83 -17.99
N THR A 112 -2.26 -5.94 -17.89
CA THR A 112 -1.61 -7.25 -17.91
C THR A 112 -2.25 -8.14 -18.94
N ASP A 113 -1.43 -8.52 -19.93
CA ASP A 113 -1.74 -9.59 -20.86
C ASP A 113 -1.55 -10.93 -20.15
N TYR A 114 -2.64 -11.56 -19.73
CA TYR A 114 -2.61 -12.94 -19.27
C TYR A 114 -3.18 -13.84 -20.36
N ARG A 115 -2.46 -14.92 -20.68
CA ARG A 115 -2.95 -15.98 -21.55
C ARG A 115 -3.45 -17.14 -20.70
N LEU A 116 -4.76 -17.37 -20.70
CA LEU A 116 -5.39 -18.56 -20.12
C LEU A 116 -5.70 -19.53 -21.26
N ASN A 117 -5.03 -20.70 -21.30
CA ASN A 117 -5.24 -21.76 -22.31
C ASN A 117 -5.17 -21.31 -23.78
N GLY A 118 -4.26 -20.38 -24.11
CA GLY A 118 -4.09 -19.90 -25.49
C GLY A 118 -5.12 -18.87 -25.96
N SER A 119 -6.11 -18.52 -25.13
CA SER A 119 -6.95 -17.33 -25.34
C SER A 119 -6.28 -16.11 -24.72
N PRO A 120 -6.09 -15.02 -25.48
CA PRO A 120 -5.67 -13.74 -24.91
C PRO A 120 -6.84 -13.15 -24.11
N GLU A 121 -6.65 -12.94 -22.81
CA GLU A 121 -7.64 -12.29 -21.96
C GLU A 121 -6.98 -11.08 -21.27
N SER A 122 -7.41 -9.88 -21.65
CA SER A 122 -6.87 -8.63 -21.13
C SER A 122 -7.65 -8.23 -19.88
N HIS A 123 -7.00 -8.27 -18.71
CA HIS A 123 -7.57 -7.69 -17.49
C HIS A 123 -6.83 -6.41 -17.16
N SER A 124 -7.53 -5.28 -17.28
CA SER A 124 -6.98 -3.98 -16.85
C SER A 124 -7.21 -3.81 -15.35
N PHE A 125 -6.11 -3.71 -14.60
CA PHE A 125 -6.09 -3.25 -13.21
C PHE A 125 -6.11 -1.72 -13.11
N LYS A 126 -6.16 -1.02 -14.25
CA LYS A 126 -6.37 0.43 -14.29
C LYS A 126 -7.61 0.80 -13.49
N GLY A 127 -7.37 1.56 -12.43
CA GLY A 127 -8.37 1.91 -11.46
C GLY A 127 -7.79 2.90 -10.46
N GLY A 128 -8.67 3.62 -9.79
CA GLY A 128 -8.27 4.42 -8.66
C GLY A 128 -9.06 4.06 -7.43
N TRP A 129 -8.44 4.27 -6.29
CA TRP A 129 -9.04 4.02 -4.98
C TRP A 129 -8.71 5.17 -4.05
N TRP A 130 -9.64 5.42 -3.15
CA TRP A 130 -9.45 6.37 -2.08
C TRP A 130 -8.86 5.65 -0.88
N ASN A 131 -7.85 6.23 -0.28
CA ASN A 131 -7.35 5.83 1.02
C ASN A 131 -7.67 6.93 2.03
N ASN A 132 -8.34 6.56 3.11
CA ASN A 132 -8.65 7.46 4.21
C ASN A 132 -8.15 6.82 5.49
N GLY A 133 -7.52 7.58 6.35
CA GLY A 133 -7.00 7.09 7.61
C GLY A 133 -7.09 8.13 8.70
N VAL A 134 -7.14 7.67 9.94
CA VAL A 134 -7.01 8.50 11.12
C VAL A 134 -5.97 7.88 12.01
N GLY A 135 -5.12 8.71 12.60
CA GLY A 135 -4.11 8.24 13.51
C GLY A 135 -3.81 9.21 14.63
N VAL A 136 -3.18 8.67 15.65
CA VAL A 136 -2.66 9.41 16.79
C VAL A 136 -1.25 8.94 17.06
N SER A 137 -0.37 9.87 17.36
CA SER A 137 0.99 9.59 17.81
C SER A 137 1.31 10.44 19.04
N ALA A 138 1.99 9.83 20.00
CA ALA A 138 2.42 10.47 21.23
C ALA A 138 3.91 10.21 21.44
N GLN A 139 4.67 11.27 21.68
CA GLN A 139 6.04 11.20 22.11
C GLN A 139 6.13 11.59 23.59
N MET A 140 6.81 10.78 24.39
CA MET A 140 7.03 11.02 25.81
C MET A 140 8.53 11.07 26.10
N ASN A 141 8.96 12.11 26.83
CA ASN A 141 10.35 12.36 27.22
C ASN A 141 11.34 12.30 26.04
N GLN A 142 10.90 12.62 24.82
CA GLN A 142 11.67 12.50 23.57
C GLN A 142 12.22 11.09 23.24
N GLN A 143 12.02 10.09 24.10
CA GLN A 143 12.58 8.74 23.99
C GLN A 143 11.54 7.71 23.59
N HIS A 144 10.29 7.87 24.02
CA HIS A 144 9.23 6.92 23.79
C HIS A 144 8.27 7.49 22.75
N THR A 145 8.09 6.81 21.62
CA THR A 145 7.09 7.18 20.60
C THR A 145 6.09 6.05 20.45
N LEU A 146 4.80 6.34 20.67
CA LEU A 146 3.67 5.45 20.45
C LEU A 146 2.86 5.98 19.27
N TYR A 147 2.37 5.10 18.41
CA TYR A 147 1.43 5.48 17.35
C TYR A 147 0.36 4.42 17.13
N LEU A 148 -0.80 4.88 16.69
CA LEU A 148 -1.95 4.07 16.29
C LEU A 148 -2.54 4.70 15.03
N ASP A 149 -2.68 3.91 13.96
CA ASP A 149 -3.33 4.30 12.71
C ASP A 149 -4.46 3.32 12.37
N LEU A 150 -5.57 3.88 11.91
CA LEU A 150 -6.71 3.16 11.35
C LEU A 150 -6.86 3.63 9.91
N ASP A 151 -6.59 2.76 8.95
CA ASP A 151 -6.67 3.06 7.52
C ASP A 151 -7.81 2.27 6.88
N THR A 152 -8.53 2.93 5.97
CA THR A 152 -9.55 2.33 5.12
C THR A 152 -9.30 2.73 3.68
N SER A 153 -9.11 1.73 2.83
CA SER A 153 -9.05 1.92 1.38
C SER A 153 -10.39 1.50 0.77
N THR A 154 -10.99 2.40 0.00
CA THR A 154 -12.28 2.22 -0.67
C THR A 154 -12.12 2.51 -2.16
N GLY A 155 -12.39 1.53 -3.02
CA GLY A 155 -12.33 1.69 -4.47
C GLY A 155 -13.30 0.78 -5.20
N ASN A 156 -13.42 0.95 -6.53
CA ASN A 156 -14.41 0.24 -7.35
C ASN A 156 -14.34 -1.29 -7.30
N LYS A 157 -13.23 -1.87 -6.81
CA LYS A 157 -13.01 -3.33 -6.73
C LYS A 157 -12.41 -3.82 -5.41
N PHE A 158 -11.96 -2.92 -4.51
CA PHE A 158 -11.21 -3.31 -3.32
C PHE A 158 -11.59 -2.45 -2.12
N ASN A 159 -12.04 -3.10 -1.05
CA ASN A 159 -12.28 -2.48 0.25
C ASN A 159 -11.38 -3.16 1.29
N GLN A 160 -10.45 -2.42 1.85
CA GLN A 160 -9.52 -2.90 2.86
C GLN A 160 -9.58 -2.02 4.10
N ARG A 161 -9.54 -2.64 5.27
CA ARG A 161 -9.39 -1.96 6.55
C ARG A 161 -8.13 -2.48 7.22
N GLN A 162 -7.31 -1.57 7.71
CA GLN A 162 -6.04 -1.90 8.35
C GLN A 162 -5.93 -1.13 9.66
N ILE A 163 -5.41 -1.82 10.67
CA ILE A 163 -5.09 -1.24 11.97
C ILE A 163 -3.60 -1.43 12.15
N ASN A 164 -2.88 -0.33 12.35
CA ASN A 164 -1.45 -0.33 12.60
C ASN A 164 -1.22 0.27 13.99
N ALA A 165 -0.37 -0.37 14.79
CA ALA A 165 0.04 0.15 16.08
C ALA A 165 1.53 -0.13 16.26
N GLY A 166 2.25 0.78 16.89
CA GLY A 166 3.66 0.56 17.14
C GLY A 166 4.22 1.40 18.27
N TYR A 167 5.36 0.92 18.76
CA TYR A 167 6.16 1.56 19.79
C TYR A 167 7.60 1.65 19.31
N ARG A 168 8.21 2.82 19.49
CA ARG A 168 9.61 3.08 19.17
C ARG A 168 10.29 3.70 20.39
N PHE A 169 11.44 3.12 20.74
CA PHE A 169 12.34 3.67 21.74
C PHE A 169 13.59 4.24 21.05
N SER A 170 13.93 5.48 21.36
CA SER A 170 15.14 6.16 20.89
C SER A 170 16.12 6.34 22.05
N PHE A 171 17.38 5.93 21.85
CA PHE A 171 18.47 6.02 22.82
C PHE A 171 19.36 7.23 22.60
#